data_AF-A0A938FU93-F1
#
_entry.id   AF-A0A938FU93-F1
#
_cell.length_a   1.000
_cell.length_b   1.000
_cell.length_c   1.000
_cell.angle_alpha   90.00
_cell.angle_beta   90.00
_cell.angle_gamma   90.00
#
_symmetry.space_group_name_H-M   'P 1'
#
loop_
_entity.id
_entity.type
_entity.pdbx_description
1 polymer ?
#
loop_
_entity_poly.entity_id
_entity_poly.type
_entity_poly.pdbx_seq_one_letter_code
_entity_poly.pdbx_strand_id
1 'polypeptide(L)'
;MTVAKYIDTTSCIGCKACEVACQQWNDLEPETTVQLGTFQTLPQLTPGFWNLIRFREREDEQGNLSWLMRKDQCMHCGDPGCLKACPAPGAIVQHLNGIVDFVHQNCIGCGYCITGCPFDIPKLSQKTKKVYKCTLCVDRVAVGLEPACIKACPTSCLQFGSKEEMLGVAQKRVAQLRENGF
;
A
#
# COMPACT_ATOMS: atom_id res chain seq x y z
N MET A 1 -5.71 -10.34 17.73
CA MET A 1 -6.11 -10.70 16.35
C MET A 1 -5.36 -9.79 15.39
N THR A 2 -4.69 -10.33 14.37
CA THR A 2 -4.03 -9.50 13.35
C THR A 2 -4.99 -9.10 12.24
N VAL A 3 -4.90 -7.88 11.76
CA VAL A 3 -5.69 -7.38 10.63
C VAL A 3 -4.92 -7.53 9.32
N ALA A 4 -5.65 -7.54 8.20
CA ALA A 4 -5.06 -7.54 6.87
C ALA A 4 -5.90 -6.71 5.91
N LYS A 5 -5.25 -6.17 4.89
CA LYS A 5 -5.93 -5.74 3.67
C LYS A 5 -5.79 -6.85 2.62
N TYR A 6 -6.88 -7.12 1.93
CA TYR A 6 -6.91 -7.93 0.72
C TYR A 6 -7.08 -7.02 -0.49
N ILE A 7 -6.33 -7.31 -1.56
CA ILE A 7 -6.33 -6.53 -2.80
C ILE A 7 -6.52 -7.52 -3.96
N ASP A 8 -7.72 -7.55 -4.52
CA ASP A 8 -7.99 -8.27 -5.75
C ASP A 8 -7.66 -7.40 -6.97
N THR A 9 -6.52 -7.66 -7.61
CA THR A 9 -6.12 -6.93 -8.80
C THR A 9 -6.99 -7.21 -10.02
N THR A 10 -7.73 -8.33 -10.02
CA THR A 10 -8.57 -8.73 -11.17
C THR A 10 -9.89 -7.97 -11.26
N SER A 11 -10.28 -7.28 -10.17
CA SER A 11 -11.48 -6.41 -10.13
C SER A 11 -11.12 -4.93 -9.92
N CYS A 12 -9.83 -4.59 -10.01
CA CYS A 12 -9.36 -3.21 -10.01
C CYS A 12 -9.64 -2.57 -11.37
N ILE A 13 -10.32 -1.42 -11.36
CA ILE A 13 -10.62 -0.63 -12.58
C ILE A 13 -9.71 0.58 -12.74
N GLY A 14 -8.65 0.69 -11.94
CA GLY A 14 -7.68 1.79 -12.06
C GLY A 14 -8.25 3.19 -11.79
N CYS A 15 -9.38 3.31 -11.09
CA CYS A 15 -10.08 4.59 -10.89
C CYS A 15 -9.34 5.61 -10.00
N LYS A 16 -8.26 5.19 -9.32
CA LYS A 16 -7.45 6.01 -8.41
C LYS A 16 -8.18 6.61 -7.20
N ALA A 17 -9.44 6.27 -6.96
CA ALA A 17 -10.18 6.72 -5.77
C ALA A 17 -9.43 6.43 -4.46
N CYS A 18 -8.72 5.30 -4.41
CA CYS A 18 -7.91 4.92 -3.26
C CYS A 18 -6.65 5.79 -3.06
N GLU A 19 -6.09 6.41 -4.11
CA GLU A 19 -4.99 7.38 -4.01
C GLU A 19 -5.50 8.66 -3.35
N VAL A 20 -6.57 9.23 -3.91
CA VAL A 20 -7.20 10.47 -3.43
C VAL A 20 -7.69 10.32 -1.99
N ALA A 21 -8.38 9.23 -1.66
CA ALA A 21 -8.84 8.98 -0.30
C ALA A 21 -7.67 8.82 0.70
N CYS A 22 -6.53 8.28 0.26
CA CYS A 22 -5.34 8.19 1.11
C CYS A 22 -4.76 9.57 1.38
N GLN A 23 -4.65 10.43 0.37
CA GLN A 23 -4.16 11.79 0.56
C GLN A 23 -5.10 12.63 1.43
N GLN A 24 -6.41 12.57 1.14
CA GLN A 24 -7.43 13.32 1.86
C GLN A 24 -7.48 12.94 3.35
N TRP A 25 -7.42 11.65 3.67
CA TRP A 25 -7.50 11.22 5.07
C TRP A 25 -6.25 11.55 5.87
N ASN A 26 -5.07 11.48 5.25
CA ASN A 26 -3.80 11.69 5.94
C ASN A 26 -3.28 13.13 5.81
N ASP A 27 -4.13 14.06 5.34
CA ASP A 27 -3.79 15.48 5.12
C ASP A 27 -2.48 15.68 4.34
N LEU A 28 -2.27 14.87 3.30
CA LEU A 28 -1.06 14.93 2.49
C LEU A 28 -1.18 16.02 1.43
N GLU A 29 -0.18 16.90 1.36
CA GLU A 29 -0.08 17.92 0.31
C GLU A 29 -0.05 17.25 -1.08
N PRO A 30 -0.94 17.64 -2.01
CA PRO A 30 -0.89 17.16 -3.37
C PRO A 30 0.44 17.54 -4.04
N GLU A 31 1.03 16.59 -4.77
CA GLU A 31 2.25 16.83 -5.54
C GLU A 31 1.91 17.21 -6.98
N THR A 32 2.61 18.20 -7.53
CA THR A 32 2.48 18.55 -8.94
C THR A 32 3.01 17.41 -9.80
N THR A 33 2.16 16.87 -10.67
CA THR A 33 2.53 15.79 -11.60
C THR A 33 2.71 16.32 -13.01
N VAL A 34 3.57 15.66 -13.79
CA VAL A 34 3.69 15.87 -15.24
C VAL A 34 3.23 14.60 -15.98
N GLN A 35 2.63 14.76 -17.16
CA GLN A 35 2.25 13.62 -17.99
C GLN A 35 3.51 13.02 -18.64
N LEU A 36 3.76 11.72 -18.39
CA LEU A 36 4.94 10.97 -18.85
C LEU A 36 4.59 9.90 -19.91
N GLY A 37 3.40 9.99 -20.52
CA GLY A 37 2.91 8.98 -21.47
C GLY A 37 2.27 7.77 -20.79
N THR A 38 1.77 7.91 -19.57
CA THR A 38 1.12 6.84 -18.81
C THR A 38 -0.05 7.37 -18.00
N PHE A 39 -1.02 6.51 -17.73
CA PHE A 39 -2.10 6.80 -16.79
C PHE A 39 -1.62 6.79 -15.32
N GLN A 40 -0.42 6.32 -15.02
CA GLN A 40 0.11 6.32 -13.64
C GLN A 40 0.33 7.75 -13.11
N THR A 41 -0.09 8.02 -11.87
CA THR A 41 -0.04 9.37 -11.27
C THR A 41 1.39 9.87 -11.02
N LEU A 42 2.24 9.03 -10.42
CA LEU A 42 3.65 9.31 -10.16
C LEU A 42 4.49 8.09 -10.55
N PRO A 43 5.76 8.22 -10.97
CA PRO A 43 6.61 7.06 -11.30
C PRO A 43 6.77 6.06 -10.13
N GLN A 44 6.77 6.58 -8.91
CA GLN A 44 6.99 5.84 -7.68
C GLN A 44 6.31 6.54 -6.51
N LEU A 45 6.19 5.83 -5.38
CA LEU A 45 5.77 6.42 -4.11
C LEU A 45 6.75 7.53 -3.68
N THR A 46 6.23 8.50 -2.96
CA THR A 46 6.99 9.64 -2.41
C THR A 46 6.63 9.80 -0.92
N PRO A 47 7.35 10.68 -0.18
CA PRO A 47 6.99 10.99 1.20
C PRO A 47 5.59 11.62 1.35
N GLY A 48 5.04 12.23 0.29
CA GLY A 48 3.68 12.82 0.24
C GLY A 48 2.63 11.97 -0.48
N PHE A 49 3.02 10.81 -1.04
CA PHE A 49 2.13 9.96 -1.84
C PHE A 49 2.31 8.48 -1.47
N TRP A 50 1.50 8.01 -0.51
CA TRP A 50 1.68 6.72 0.15
C TRP A 50 0.95 5.54 -0.49
N ASN A 51 0.18 5.78 -1.55
CA ASN A 51 -0.61 4.79 -2.25
C ASN A 51 -0.67 5.12 -3.73
N LEU A 52 -0.19 4.22 -4.58
CA LEU A 52 -0.07 4.45 -6.03
C LEU A 52 -0.65 3.26 -6.81
N ILE A 53 -1.53 3.51 -7.77
CA ILE A 53 -1.94 2.52 -8.76
C ILE A 53 -0.90 2.47 -9.86
N ARG A 54 -0.26 1.32 -10.00
CA ARG A 54 0.64 1.03 -11.11
C ARG A 54 -0.11 0.46 -12.30
N PHE A 55 0.16 1.01 -13.48
CA PHE A 55 -0.41 0.57 -14.75
C PHE A 55 0.69 -0.10 -15.58
N ARG A 56 0.40 -1.30 -16.10
CA ARG A 56 1.29 -2.05 -16.99
C ARG A 56 0.48 -2.65 -18.13
N GLU A 57 0.77 -2.24 -19.35
CA GLU A 57 0.29 -2.92 -20.55
C GLU A 57 1.20 -4.14 -20.79
N ARG A 58 0.58 -5.30 -21.02
CA ARG A 58 1.26 -6.56 -21.33
C ARG A 58 0.56 -7.19 -22.51
N GLU A 59 1.32 -7.51 -23.54
CA GLU A 59 0.88 -8.37 -24.63
C GLU A 59 1.36 -9.79 -24.34
N ASP A 60 0.50 -10.79 -24.53
CA ASP A 60 0.89 -12.20 -24.48
C ASP A 60 1.44 -12.70 -25.83
N GLU A 61 1.88 -13.95 -25.88
CA GLU A 61 2.43 -14.56 -27.10
C GLU A 61 1.42 -14.66 -28.25
N GLN A 62 0.11 -14.50 -27.95
CA GLN A 62 -0.99 -14.59 -28.91
C GLN A 62 -1.44 -13.20 -29.39
N GLY A 63 -0.81 -12.13 -28.91
CA GLY A 63 -1.16 -10.75 -29.25
C GLY A 63 -2.32 -10.18 -28.42
N ASN A 64 -2.79 -10.86 -27.37
CA ASN A 64 -3.84 -10.33 -26.53
C ASN A 64 -3.28 -9.27 -25.58
N LEU A 65 -3.87 -8.08 -25.61
CA LEU A 65 -3.51 -6.98 -24.72
C LEU A 65 -4.21 -7.13 -23.35
N SER A 66 -3.40 -7.14 -22.30
CA SER A 66 -3.84 -7.04 -20.90
C SER A 66 -3.36 -5.74 -20.28
N TRP A 67 -4.27 -5.01 -19.63
CA TRP A 67 -3.93 -3.83 -18.86
C TRP A 67 -3.95 -4.12 -17.36
N LEU A 68 -2.77 -4.36 -16.81
CA LEU A 68 -2.58 -4.77 -15.41
C LEU A 68 -2.53 -3.55 -14.50
N MET A 69 -3.46 -3.52 -13.55
CA MET A 69 -3.61 -2.42 -12.59
C MET A 69 -3.40 -2.94 -11.18
N ARG A 70 -2.37 -2.44 -10.51
CA ARG A 70 -2.02 -2.90 -9.15
C ARG A 70 -1.86 -1.75 -8.19
N LYS A 71 -2.58 -1.80 -7.07
CA LYS A 71 -2.36 -0.90 -5.94
C LYS A 71 -1.03 -1.22 -5.26
N ASP A 72 -0.17 -0.22 -5.15
CA ASP A 72 1.18 -0.28 -4.58
C ASP A 72 1.24 0.57 -3.31
N GLN A 73 1.57 -0.09 -2.20
CA GLN A 73 1.52 0.47 -0.84
C GLN A 73 2.30 -0.46 0.12
N CYS A 74 2.67 0.01 1.31
CA CYS A 74 3.25 -0.83 2.37
C CYS A 74 2.51 -2.17 2.56
N MET A 75 3.28 -3.25 2.64
CA MET A 75 2.75 -4.61 2.82
C MET A 75 2.45 -4.96 4.28
N HIS A 76 2.88 -4.12 5.25
CA HIS A 76 2.77 -4.38 6.70
C HIS A 76 3.20 -5.82 7.06
N CYS A 77 4.44 -6.15 6.69
CA CYS A 77 5.00 -7.49 6.75
C CYS A 77 4.85 -8.11 8.15
N GLY A 78 4.66 -9.44 8.21
CA GLY A 78 4.71 -10.17 9.48
C GLY A 78 6.10 -10.10 10.14
N ASP A 79 7.14 -10.05 9.31
CA ASP A 79 8.53 -9.87 9.72
C ASP A 79 9.14 -8.67 8.96
N PRO A 80 9.05 -7.44 9.51
CA PRO A 80 9.35 -6.22 8.76
C PRO A 80 10.86 -5.98 8.63
N GLY A 81 11.40 -6.14 7.43
CA GLY A 81 12.80 -5.82 7.14
C GLY A 81 13.16 -4.35 7.39
N CYS A 82 12.20 -3.42 7.22
CA CYS A 82 12.39 -2.01 7.57
C CYS A 82 12.62 -1.79 9.06
N LEU A 83 11.90 -2.53 9.92
CA LEU A 83 12.07 -2.50 11.39
C LEU A 83 13.43 -3.08 11.77
N LYS A 84 13.77 -4.26 11.24
CA LYS A 84 15.06 -4.94 11.50
C LYS A 84 16.28 -4.10 11.12
N ALA A 85 16.19 -3.35 10.02
CA ALA A 85 17.29 -2.53 9.54
C ALA A 85 17.40 -1.18 10.28
N CYS A 86 16.39 -0.75 11.04
CA CYS A 86 16.39 0.57 11.66
C CYS A 86 17.27 0.60 12.91
N PRO A 87 18.32 1.45 12.95
CA PRO A 87 19.21 1.53 14.11
C PRO A 87 18.65 2.42 15.24
N ALA A 88 17.59 3.19 14.97
CA ALA A 88 17.02 4.13 15.93
C ALA A 88 15.96 3.44 16.81
N PRO A 89 16.19 3.32 18.14
CA PRO A 89 15.27 2.64 19.03
C PRO A 89 13.86 3.22 18.97
N GLY A 90 12.87 2.36 18.76
CA GLY A 90 11.46 2.75 18.74
C GLY A 90 11.05 3.65 17.58
N ALA A 91 11.87 3.84 16.54
CA ALA A 91 11.48 4.62 15.34
C ALA A 91 10.52 3.88 14.41
N ILE A 92 10.51 2.54 14.48
CA ILE A 92 9.57 1.69 13.76
C ILE A 92 9.03 0.67 14.75
N VAL A 93 7.71 0.51 14.78
CA VAL A 93 7.02 -0.41 15.68
C VAL A 93 6.13 -1.35 14.89
N GLN A 94 5.88 -2.52 15.44
CA GLN A 94 4.85 -3.44 14.96
C GLN A 94 3.83 -3.62 16.07
N HIS A 95 2.60 -3.19 15.82
CA HIS A 95 1.49 -3.31 16.77
C HIS A 95 1.03 -4.78 16.88
N LEU A 96 0.34 -5.12 17.97
CA LEU A 96 -0.21 -6.47 18.21
C LEU A 96 -1.19 -6.92 17.10
N ASN A 97 -1.83 -5.99 16.41
CA ASN A 97 -2.71 -6.27 15.28
C ASN A 97 -1.95 -6.43 13.94
N GLY A 98 -0.61 -6.37 13.94
CA GLY A 98 0.24 -6.57 12.77
C GLY A 98 0.58 -5.30 11.99
N ILE A 99 0.01 -4.14 12.35
CA ILE A 99 0.35 -2.87 11.69
C ILE A 99 1.81 -2.52 12.00
N VAL A 100 2.62 -2.38 10.95
CA VAL A 100 3.95 -1.77 11.02
C VAL A 100 3.82 -0.26 10.84
N ASP A 101 4.27 0.54 11.81
CA ASP A 101 4.15 1.99 11.78
C ASP A 101 5.44 2.73 12.20
N PHE A 102 5.56 4.00 11.80
CA PHE A 102 6.76 4.81 12.00
C PHE A 102 6.51 5.88 13.07
N VAL A 103 7.29 5.85 14.15
CA VAL A 103 7.26 6.84 15.22
C VAL A 103 8.25 7.94 14.86
N HIS A 104 7.76 8.94 14.12
CA HIS A 104 8.58 9.99 13.51
C HIS A 104 9.47 10.77 14.50
N GLN A 105 9.07 10.86 15.77
CA GLN A 105 9.85 11.50 16.84
C GLN A 105 11.23 10.86 17.00
N ASN A 106 11.30 9.52 16.90
CA ASN A 106 12.53 8.74 17.10
C ASN A 106 13.32 8.53 15.80
N CYS A 107 12.73 8.82 14.64
CA CYS A 107 13.39 8.61 13.36
C CYS A 107 14.56 9.58 13.14
N ILE A 108 15.76 9.06 12.88
CA ILE A 108 16.98 9.89 12.67
C ILE A 108 17.28 10.17 11.18
N GLY A 109 16.40 9.79 10.26
CA GLY A 109 16.56 10.10 8.83
C GLY A 109 17.66 9.32 8.10
N CYS A 110 18.21 8.25 8.69
CA CYS A 110 19.35 7.51 8.11
C CYS A 110 19.03 6.69 6.85
N GLY A 111 17.76 6.43 6.54
CA GLY A 111 17.35 5.72 5.32
C GLY A 111 17.59 4.20 5.32
N TYR A 112 18.10 3.59 6.39
CA TYR A 112 18.34 2.13 6.43
C TYR A 112 17.06 1.32 6.24
N CYS A 113 15.93 1.83 6.72
CA CYS A 113 14.62 1.21 6.50
C CYS A 113 14.20 1.12 5.02
N ILE A 114 14.75 1.98 4.15
CA ILE A 114 14.51 1.94 2.70
C ILE A 114 15.20 0.70 2.12
N THR A 115 16.50 0.54 2.39
CA THR A 115 17.30 -0.61 1.96
C THR A 115 16.79 -1.92 2.57
N GLY A 116 16.36 -1.90 3.83
CA GLY A 116 15.80 -3.07 4.49
C GLY A 116 14.40 -3.46 4.01
N CYS A 117 13.71 -2.62 3.22
CA CYS A 117 12.39 -2.95 2.72
C CYS A 117 12.49 -3.70 1.37
N PRO A 118 12.03 -4.96 1.27
CA PRO A 118 12.09 -5.72 0.02
C PRO A 118 11.11 -5.20 -1.05
N PHE A 119 10.27 -4.22 -0.72
CA PHE A 119 9.24 -3.66 -1.59
C PHE A 119 9.48 -2.19 -1.97
N ASP A 120 10.62 -1.59 -1.58
CA ASP A 120 10.95 -0.18 -1.84
C ASP A 120 9.84 0.81 -1.43
N ILE A 121 9.26 0.60 -0.23
CA ILE A 121 8.11 1.38 0.25
C ILE A 121 8.50 2.66 1.02
N PRO A 122 9.41 2.64 2.01
CA PRO A 122 9.67 3.82 2.82
C PRO A 122 10.34 4.92 1.99
N LYS A 123 9.86 6.16 2.07
CA LYS A 123 10.41 7.29 1.32
C LYS A 123 10.85 8.41 2.25
N LEU A 124 12.10 8.87 2.10
CA LEU A 124 12.69 9.92 2.92
C LEU A 124 12.22 11.30 2.46
N SER A 125 11.64 12.09 3.37
CA SER A 125 11.32 13.49 3.15
C SER A 125 12.56 14.37 3.33
N GLN A 126 12.93 15.11 2.29
CA GLN A 126 14.00 16.09 2.38
C GLN A 126 13.64 17.31 3.25
N LYS A 127 12.34 17.61 3.40
CA LYS A 127 11.80 18.71 4.21
C LYS A 127 11.90 18.40 5.71
N THR A 128 11.44 17.22 6.12
CA THR A 128 11.37 16.87 7.56
C THR A 128 12.54 16.01 8.02
N LYS A 129 13.35 15.48 7.10
CA LYS A 129 14.42 14.49 7.36
C LYS A 129 13.90 13.22 8.07
N LYS A 130 12.61 12.89 7.86
CA LYS A 130 11.96 11.67 8.35
C LYS A 130 11.48 10.83 7.18
N VAL A 131 11.28 9.54 7.43
CA VAL A 131 10.78 8.60 6.41
C VAL A 131 9.28 8.41 6.60
N TYR A 132 8.54 8.31 5.50
CA TYR A 132 7.08 8.13 5.50
C TYR A 132 6.69 6.95 4.63
N LYS A 133 5.51 6.40 4.93
CA LYS A 133 4.84 5.33 4.19
C LYS A 133 3.39 5.22 4.69
N CYS A 134 2.60 4.37 4.05
CA CYS A 134 1.30 3.97 4.57
C CYS A 134 1.37 3.41 6.01
N THR A 135 0.40 3.83 6.82
CA THR A 135 0.20 3.49 8.24
C THR A 135 -0.89 2.42 8.45
N LEU A 136 -1.42 1.85 7.36
CA LEU A 136 -2.68 1.08 7.32
C LEU A 136 -3.87 1.84 7.95
N CYS A 137 -3.83 3.18 7.97
CA CYS A 137 -4.79 4.01 8.69
C CYS A 137 -4.94 3.57 10.16
N VAL A 138 -3.80 3.39 10.85
CA VAL A 138 -3.75 2.94 12.25
C VAL A 138 -4.70 3.71 13.16
N ASP A 139 -4.85 5.00 12.92
CA ASP A 139 -5.75 5.94 13.59
C ASP A 139 -7.23 5.57 13.41
N ARG A 140 -7.65 5.22 12.20
CA ARG A 140 -9.00 4.72 11.89
C ARG A 140 -9.23 3.35 12.50
N VAL A 141 -8.29 2.44 12.29
CA VAL A 141 -8.38 1.05 12.74
C VAL A 141 -8.46 0.98 14.26
N ALA A 142 -7.75 1.85 14.99
CA ALA A 142 -7.78 1.93 16.44
C ALA A 142 -9.18 2.24 17.01
N VAL A 143 -10.05 2.89 16.23
CA VAL A 143 -11.43 3.23 16.61
C VAL A 143 -12.48 2.41 15.85
N GLY A 144 -12.09 1.27 15.27
CA GLY A 144 -12.99 0.33 14.63
C GLY A 144 -13.43 0.71 13.21
N LEU A 145 -12.76 1.69 12.58
CA LEU A 145 -13.02 2.06 11.18
C LEU A 145 -12.05 1.36 10.23
N GLU A 146 -12.54 0.95 9.07
CA GLU A 146 -11.68 0.42 7.99
C GLU A 146 -10.82 1.54 7.35
N PRO A 147 -9.66 1.21 6.74
CA PRO A 147 -8.81 2.19 6.07
C PRO A 147 -9.51 3.02 4.99
N ALA A 148 -9.17 4.31 4.88
CA ALA A 148 -9.84 5.25 3.96
C ALA A 148 -9.79 4.78 2.49
N CYS A 149 -8.64 4.24 2.06
CA CYS A 149 -8.46 3.76 0.70
C CYS A 149 -9.32 2.52 0.38
N ILE A 150 -9.72 1.75 1.40
CA ILE A 150 -10.57 0.56 1.28
C ILE A 150 -12.03 0.99 1.20
N LYS A 151 -12.48 1.85 2.12
CA LYS A 151 -13.83 2.44 2.12
C LYS A 151 -14.18 3.15 0.81
N ALA A 152 -13.19 3.76 0.15
CA ALA A 152 -13.39 4.49 -1.10
C ALA A 152 -13.42 3.61 -2.36
N CYS A 153 -13.18 2.29 -2.26
CA CYS A 153 -13.08 1.42 -3.42
C CYS A 153 -14.45 1.13 -4.05
N PRO A 154 -14.73 1.59 -5.30
CA PRO A 154 -16.07 1.42 -5.89
C PRO A 154 -16.38 -0.01 -6.32
N THR A 155 -15.36 -0.82 -6.59
CA THR A 155 -15.54 -2.22 -7.06
C THR A 155 -15.41 -3.24 -5.94
N SER A 156 -15.19 -2.79 -4.69
CA SER A 156 -14.93 -3.68 -3.54
C SER A 156 -13.75 -4.64 -3.75
N CYS A 157 -12.82 -4.31 -4.66
CA CYS A 157 -11.60 -5.09 -4.88
C CYS A 157 -10.57 -4.92 -3.74
N LEU A 158 -10.75 -3.88 -2.92
CA LEU A 158 -10.03 -3.69 -1.68
C LEU A 158 -10.94 -4.10 -0.53
N GLN A 159 -10.45 -5.00 0.33
CA GLN A 159 -11.19 -5.45 1.52
C GLN A 159 -10.30 -5.40 2.74
N PHE A 160 -10.92 -5.25 3.92
CA PHE A 160 -10.25 -5.19 5.21
C PHE A 160 -10.98 -6.07 6.21
N GLY A 161 -10.21 -6.72 7.08
CA GLY A 161 -10.78 -7.51 8.16
C GLY A 161 -9.68 -8.20 8.93
N SER A 162 -10.06 -9.25 9.65
CA SER A 162 -9.05 -10.11 10.25
C SER A 162 -8.24 -10.82 9.18
N LYS A 163 -6.98 -11.12 9.50
CA LYS A 163 -6.10 -11.84 8.57
C LYS A 163 -6.68 -13.20 8.16
N GLU A 164 -7.35 -13.90 9.07
CA GLU A 164 -7.97 -15.19 8.81
C GLU A 164 -9.11 -15.07 7.79
N GLU A 165 -10.03 -14.12 7.99
CA GLU A 165 -11.12 -13.87 7.04
C GLU A 165 -10.58 -13.47 5.65
N MET A 166 -9.59 -12.57 5.62
CA MET A 166 -8.98 -12.12 4.36
C MET A 166 -8.26 -13.25 3.62
N LEU A 167 -7.67 -14.23 4.32
CA LEU A 167 -7.12 -15.43 3.71
C LEU A 167 -8.22 -16.31 3.12
N GLY A 168 -9.36 -16.47 3.82
CA GLY A 168 -10.52 -17.18 3.30
C GLY A 168 -11.10 -16.55 2.04
N VAL A 169 -11.21 -15.21 1.99
CA VAL A 169 -11.61 -14.46 0.79
C VAL A 169 -10.63 -14.70 -0.35
N ALA A 170 -9.33 -14.58 -0.09
CA ALA A 170 -8.30 -14.76 -1.10
C ALA A 170 -8.32 -16.16 -1.71
N GLN A 171 -8.44 -17.21 -0.89
CA GLN A 171 -8.49 -18.60 -1.36
C GLN A 171 -9.71 -18.87 -2.24
N LYS A 172 -10.89 -18.38 -1.85
CA LYS A 172 -12.12 -18.49 -2.65
C LYS A 172 -11.96 -17.79 -4.00
N ARG A 173 -11.38 -16.59 -4.02
CA ARG A 173 -11.17 -15.84 -5.26
C ARG A 173 -10.15 -16.53 -6.17
N VAL A 174 -9.07 -17.08 -5.64
CA VAL A 174 -8.08 -17.85 -6.43
C VAL A 174 -8.72 -19.10 -7.04
N ALA A 175 -9.55 -19.83 -6.29
CA ALA A 175 -10.26 -20.99 -6.83
C ALA A 175 -11.16 -20.59 -8.01
N GLN A 176 -11.95 -19.54 -7.84
CA GLN A 176 -12.82 -19.01 -8.90
C GLN A 176 -12.01 -18.55 -10.14
N LEU A 177 -10.86 -17.91 -9.95
CA LEU A 177 -10.02 -17.47 -11.08
C LEU A 177 -9.45 -18.66 -11.86
N ARG A 178 -9.01 -19.72 -11.17
CA ARG A 178 -8.55 -20.96 -11.81
C ARG A 178 -9.64 -21.66 -12.62
N GLU A 179 -10.86 -21.69 -12.10
CA GLU A 179 -12.03 -22.20 -12.83
C GLU A 179 -12.31 -21.41 -14.11
N ASN A 180 -11.99 -20.11 -14.11
CA ASN A 180 -12.11 -19.23 -15.28
C ASN A 180 -10.88 -19.24 -16.21
N GLY A 181 -9.89 -20.10 -15.97
CA GLY A 181 -8.73 -20.30 -16.85
C GLY A 181 -7.50 -19.43 -16.57
N PHE A 182 -7.36 -18.87 -15.37
CA PHE A 182 -6.15 -18.15 -14.92
C PHE A 182 -5.16 -19.04 -14.16
#